data_AF-A0A947UC25-F1
#
_entry.id   AF-A0A947UC25-F1
#
_cell.length_a   1.000
_cell.length_b   1.000
_cell.length_c   1.000
_cell.angle_alpha   90.00
_cell.angle_beta   90.00
_cell.angle_gamma   90.00
#
_symmetry.space_group_name_H-M   'P 1'
#
loop_
_entity.id
_entity.type
_entity.pdbx_description
1 polymer ?
#
loop_
_entity_poly.entity_id
_entity_poly.type
_entity_poly.pdbx_seq_one_letter_code
_entity_poly.pdbx_strand_id
1 'polypeptide(L)' 'MVQKGYGWMLKETSKYNQAQVFEFVMKYKNKMPRTALRYAIEKLPTRLKQKAMVK' A
#
# COMPACT_ATOMS: atom_id res chain seq x y z
N MET A 1 -5.73 15.86 5.76
CA MET A 1 -5.75 15.92 4.27
C MET A 1 -4.66 15.08 3.59
N VAL A 2 -3.43 14.95 4.14
CA VAL A 2 -2.30 14.29 3.44
C VAL A 2 -2.38 12.74 3.37
N GLN A 3 -3.03 12.07 4.33
CA GLN A 3 -3.03 10.60 4.41
C GLN A 3 -3.70 9.90 3.22
N LYS A 4 -4.70 10.54 2.60
CA LYS A 4 -5.38 9.97 1.42
C LYS A 4 -4.57 10.18 0.15
N GLY A 5 -3.85 11.31 0.05
CA GLY A 5 -3.09 11.69 -1.15
C GLY A 5 -2.00 10.66 -1.51
N TYR A 6 -1.10 10.35 -0.58
CA TYR A 6 -0.02 9.40 -0.88
C TYR A 6 -0.53 7.95 -0.98
N GLY A 7 -1.59 7.59 -0.25
CA GLY A 7 -2.24 6.28 -0.40
C GLY A 7 -2.82 6.08 -1.80
N TRP A 8 -3.41 7.12 -2.38
CA TRP A 8 -3.91 7.11 -3.77
C TRP A 8 -2.78 7.12 -4.79
N MET A 9 -1.71 7.87 -4.54
CA MET A 9 -0.51 7.84 -5.38
C MET A 9 0.05 6.42 -5.48
N LEU A 10 0.27 5.76 -4.33
CA LEU A 10 0.78 4.38 -4.30
C LEU A 10 -0.18 3.39 -4.97
N LYS A 11 -1.50 3.59 -4.84
CA LYS A 11 -2.51 2.79 -5.53
C LYS A 11 -2.33 2.87 -7.04
N GLU A 12 -2.15 4.06 -7.59
CA GLU A 12 -1.98 4.25 -9.03
C GLU A 12 -0.61 3.74 -9.51
N THR A 13 0.47 4.00 -8.77
CA THR A 13 1.80 3.43 -9.06
C THR A 13 1.78 1.90 -9.04
N SER A 14 0.97 1.28 -8.17
CA SER A 14 0.89 -0.18 -8.08
C SER A 14 0.35 -0.84 -9.35
N LYS A 15 -0.32 -0.10 -10.25
CA LYS A 15 -0.78 -0.67 -11.53
C LYS A 15 0.40 -1.07 -12.45
N TYR A 16 1.50 -0.33 -12.37
CA TYR A 16 2.68 -0.51 -13.22
C TYR A 16 3.83 -1.19 -12.47
N ASN A 17 4.01 -0.85 -11.18
CA ASN A 17 5.17 -1.27 -10.39
C ASN A 17 4.75 -1.99 -9.09
N GLN A 18 3.96 -3.07 -9.21
CA GLN A 18 3.42 -3.81 -8.07
C GLN A 18 4.47 -4.23 -7.04
N ALA A 19 5.59 -4.79 -7.50
CA ALA A 19 6.64 -5.30 -6.61
C ALA A 19 7.28 -4.18 -5.78
N GLN A 20 7.67 -3.07 -6.42
CA GLN A 20 8.29 -1.93 -5.73
C GLN A 20 7.33 -1.26 -4.74
N VAL A 21 6.05 -1.12 -5.11
CA VAL A 21 5.04 -0.57 -4.20
C VAL A 21 4.83 -1.49 -3.00
N PHE A 22 4.78 -2.80 -3.22
CA PHE A 22 4.64 -3.76 -2.13
C PHE A 22 5.83 -3.74 -1.18
N GLU A 23 7.06 -3.69 -1.69
CA GLU A 23 8.28 -3.56 -0.86
C GLU A 23 8.29 -2.27 -0.06
N PHE A 24 7.95 -1.14 -0.69
CA PHE A 24 7.81 0.15 -0.01
C PHE A 24 6.78 0.06 1.12
N VAL A 25 5.58 -0.46 0.81
CA VAL A 25 4.51 -0.63 1.79
C VAL A 25 4.97 -1.51 2.94
N MET A 26 5.62 -2.64 2.68
CA MET A 26 6.11 -3.54 3.72
C MET A 26 7.18 -2.89 4.60
N LYS A 27 8.08 -2.11 4.01
CA LYS A 27 9.13 -1.37 4.72
C LYS A 27 8.54 -0.31 5.67
N TYR A 28 7.45 0.34 5.28
CA TYR A 28 6.87 1.46 6.03
C TYR A 28 5.52 1.13 6.71
N LYS A 29 5.01 -0.11 6.63
CA LYS A 29 3.67 -0.49 7.12
C LYS A 29 3.42 -0.10 8.58
N ASN A 30 4.46 -0.15 9.42
CA ASN A 30 4.37 0.16 10.86
C ASN A 30 4.21 1.66 11.13
N LYS A 31 4.63 2.52 10.19
CA LYS A 31 4.52 3.98 10.28
C LYS A 31 3.34 4.52 9.46
N MET A 32 2.80 3.73 8.54
CA MET A 32 1.68 4.12 7.70
C MET A 32 0.36 4.05 8.47
N PRO A 33 -0.43 5.13 8.52
CA PRO A 33 -1.85 5.08 8.86
C PRO A 33 -2.58 3.97 8.10
N ARG A 34 -3.43 3.21 8.82
CA ARG A 34 -4.21 2.09 8.27
C ARG A 34 -4.99 2.46 7.01
N THR A 35 -5.52 3.67 6.95
CA THR A 35 -6.26 4.19 5.79
C THR A 35 -5.39 4.28 4.54
N ALA A 36 -4.18 4.81 4.67
CA ALA A 36 -3.27 4.97 3.54
C ALA A 36 -2.70 3.63 3.08
N LEU A 37 -2.38 2.74 4.03
CA LEU A 37 -1.98 1.36 3.77
C LEU A 37 -3.04 0.62 2.94
N ARG A 38 -4.32 0.73 3.33
CA ARG A 38 -5.43 0.10 2.62
C ARG A 38 -5.56 0.59 1.18
N TYR A 39 -5.41 1.89 0.93
CA TYR A 39 -5.44 2.43 -0.43
C TYR A 39 -4.24 1.96 -1.25
N ALA A 40 -3.04 2.01 -0.68
CA ALA A 40 -1.79 1.63 -1.36
C ALA A 40 -1.81 0.18 -1.88
N ILE A 41 -2.44 -0.73 -1.13
CA ILE A 41 -2.52 -2.15 -1.50
C ILE A 41 -3.79 -2.52 -2.27
N GLU A 42 -4.68 -1.58 -2.59
CA GLU A 42 -6.03 -1.87 -3.12
C GLU A 42 -6.00 -2.64 -4.45
N LYS A 43 -5.02 -2.38 -5.31
CA LYS A 43 -4.88 -3.04 -6.62
C LYS A 43 -3.93 -4.25 -6.61
N LEU A 44 -3.32 -4.56 -5.46
CA LEU A 44 -2.44 -5.73 -5.35
C LEU A 44 -3.24 -7.06 -5.31
N PRO A 45 -2.61 -8.20 -5.68
CA PRO A 45 -3.19 -9.53 -5.48
C PRO A 45 -3.57 -9.79 -4.01
N THR A 46 -4.64 -10.57 -3.79
CA THR A 46 -5.18 -10.90 -2.46
C THR A 46 -4.13 -11.46 -1.50
N ARG A 47 -3.22 -12.29 -2.01
CA ARG A 47 -2.10 -12.86 -1.22
C ARG A 47 -1.19 -11.78 -0.65
N LEU A 48 -0.87 -10.74 -1.43
CA LEU A 48 -0.01 -9.64 -0.99
C LEU A 48 -0.76 -8.69 -0.05
N LYS A 49 -2.04 -8.43 -0.30
CA LYS A 49 -2.90 -7.64 0.58
C LYS A 49 -2.95 -8.24 2.00
N GLN A 50 -3.22 -9.53 2.10
CA GLN A 50 -3.26 -10.22 3.38
C GLN A 50 -1.93 -10.10 4.11
N LYS A 51 -0.80 -10.37 3.43
CA LYS A 51 0.53 -10.19 4.02
C LYS A 51 0.74 -8.77 4.56
N ALA A 52 0.36 -7.73 3.82
CA ALA A 52 0.56 -6.34 4.22
C ALA A 52 -0.36 -5.91 5.39
N MET A 53 -1.49 -6.58 5.59
CA MET A 53 -2.46 -6.27 6.66
C MET A 53 -2.24 -7.07 7.95
N VAL A 54 -1.39 -8.11 7.92
CA VAL A 54 -0.95 -8.80 9.15
C VAL A 54 -0.12 -7.83 9.99
N LYS A 55 -0.40 -7.78 11.29
CA LYS A 55 0.28 -6.90 12.26
C LYS A 55 1.76 -7.25 12.32
#